data_AF-A0AAD9W6B5-F1
#
_entry.id   AF-A0AAD9W6B5-F1
#
_cell.length_a   1.000
_cell.length_b   1.000
_cell.length_c   1.000
_cell.angle_alpha   90.00
_cell.angle_beta   90.00
_cell.angle_gamma   90.00
#
_symmetry.space_group_name_H-M   'P 1'
#
loop_
_entity.id
_entity.type
_entity.pdbx_description
1 polymer ?
#
loop_
_entity_poly.entity_id
_entity_poly.type
_entity_poly.pdbx_seq_one_letter_code
_entity_poly.pdbx_strand_id
1 'polypeptide(L)'
;MTHSLAGLASVGLASIATAEDLLFYSTMTDTQEYIQATTVLGLTAHVASPEEWASYTTADFEKYKAIIIPDPTCGAVSTIDFFDLTKAVWGPAVMGNIILIGTDPTFHSSSRPGALTLIDDAVLFSASGNGTGLYFALSCYYDSVDTATVDSLSYFGTITVRGRLACYNDAHLVADSSALGKLDDAALSDWSCSVHEVFSSYPTTGLFGFEPLAIAQGATGDGQKDFADGSNGIPYIIVKGATPAGCGDGVWDASLEEECDDGPSNGTPESSCSSSCKCLNGSVAPGVCRPPGPNSTFSTTLPTPSSTSLPSITNSSGLVRFLARICELQQPTQGERLVLGDDFAPGVIHELEVCLDSPTP
;
A
#
# COMPACT_ATOMS: atom_id res chain seq x y z
N MET A 1 64.71 19.20 27.12
CA MET A 1 63.83 18.16 26.55
C MET A 1 62.42 18.48 26.97
N THR A 2 61.60 19.00 26.05
CA THR A 2 60.18 19.27 26.26
C THR A 2 59.47 18.69 25.05
N HIS A 3 58.83 17.53 25.22
CA HIS A 3 57.99 16.91 24.20
C HIS A 3 56.58 17.50 24.32
N SER A 4 56.13 18.17 23.26
CA SER A 4 54.74 18.57 23.09
C SER A 4 54.04 17.43 22.33
N LEU A 5 53.11 16.73 22.99
CA LEU A 5 52.17 15.83 22.32
C LEU A 5 51.11 16.67 21.62
N ALA A 6 51.06 16.62 20.30
CA ALA A 6 49.93 17.08 19.52
C ALA A 6 48.89 15.94 19.46
N GLY A 7 47.75 16.13 20.12
CA GLY A 7 46.59 15.26 19.97
C GLY A 7 45.85 15.61 18.67
N LEU A 8 45.88 14.70 17.70
CA LEU A 8 45.00 14.75 16.53
C LEU A 8 43.62 14.21 16.95
N ALA A 9 42.65 15.11 17.08
CA ALA A 9 41.24 14.73 17.16
C ALA A 9 40.72 14.48 15.74
N SER A 10 40.53 13.21 15.38
CA SER A 10 39.84 12.83 14.15
C SER A 10 38.34 13.05 14.35
N VAL A 11 37.78 14.07 13.70
CA VAL A 11 36.33 14.23 13.58
C VAL A 11 35.85 13.20 12.56
N GLY A 12 35.16 12.17 13.03
CA GLY A 12 34.46 11.23 12.15
C GLY A 12 33.31 11.94 11.46
N LEU A 13 33.38 12.08 10.13
CA LEU A 13 32.22 12.41 9.31
C LEU A 13 31.30 11.19 9.33
N ALA A 14 30.22 11.25 10.10
CA ALA A 14 29.12 10.32 9.94
C ALA A 14 28.51 10.57 8.55
N SER A 15 28.70 9.63 7.62
CA SER A 15 27.90 9.61 6.40
C SER A 15 26.45 9.41 6.81
N ILE A 16 25.64 10.46 6.66
CA ILE A 16 24.19 10.31 6.63
C ILE A 16 23.92 9.61 5.30
N ALA A 17 23.82 8.28 5.32
CA ALA A 17 23.29 7.55 4.18
C ALA A 17 21.85 8.01 4.02
N THR A 18 21.59 8.83 2.99
CA THR A 18 20.23 9.14 2.58
C THR A 18 19.62 7.83 2.09
N ALA A 19 18.43 7.49 2.59
CA ALA A 19 17.69 6.36 2.03
C ALA A 19 17.46 6.59 0.53
N GLU A 20 17.50 5.51 -0.24
CA GLU A 20 17.16 5.52 -1.65
C GLU A 20 15.66 5.86 -1.83
N ASP A 21 15.28 6.33 -3.01
CA ASP A 21 13.93 6.85 -3.25
C ASP A 21 12.87 5.74 -3.13
N LEU A 22 13.14 4.58 -3.72
CA LEU A 22 12.17 3.49 -3.87
C LEU A 22 12.61 2.23 -3.15
N LEU A 23 11.65 1.44 -2.67
CA LEU A 23 11.88 0.09 -2.16
C LEU A 23 11.27 -0.95 -3.10
N PHE A 24 12.10 -1.88 -3.57
CA PHE A 24 11.71 -3.08 -4.31
C PHE A 24 12.07 -4.33 -3.51
N TYR A 25 11.28 -5.38 -3.69
CA TYR A 25 11.63 -6.72 -3.23
C TYR A 25 12.50 -7.44 -4.25
N SER A 26 13.54 -8.15 -3.80
CA SER A 26 14.59 -8.67 -4.70
C SER A 26 14.14 -9.61 -5.81
N THR A 27 12.99 -10.27 -5.65
CA THR A 27 12.45 -11.17 -6.69
C THR A 27 11.60 -10.44 -7.73
N MET A 28 11.45 -9.13 -7.63
CA MET A 28 10.53 -8.31 -8.44
C MET A 28 11.24 -7.21 -9.25
N THR A 29 12.54 -7.38 -9.53
CA THR A 29 13.33 -6.38 -10.25
C THR A 29 13.46 -6.64 -11.75
N ASP A 30 13.07 -7.81 -12.24
CA ASP A 30 13.01 -8.12 -13.68
C ASP A 30 11.69 -7.61 -14.29
N THR A 31 11.44 -6.31 -14.12
CA THR A 31 10.19 -5.64 -14.48
C THR A 31 10.48 -4.30 -15.13
N GLN A 32 9.56 -3.80 -15.95
CA GLN A 32 9.73 -2.46 -16.53
C GLN A 32 9.61 -1.37 -15.48
N GLU A 33 8.85 -1.56 -14.39
CA GLU A 33 8.83 -0.62 -13.28
C GLU A 33 10.22 -0.34 -12.71
N TYR A 34 11.03 -1.39 -12.46
CA TYR A 34 12.39 -1.22 -11.96
C TYR A 34 13.31 -0.52 -12.99
N ILE A 35 13.20 -0.91 -14.26
CA ILE A 35 14.00 -0.33 -15.35
C ILE A 35 13.64 1.14 -15.57
N GLN A 36 12.36 1.47 -15.71
CA GLN A 36 11.90 2.84 -15.92
C GLN A 36 12.27 3.73 -14.74
N ALA A 37 12.02 3.28 -13.51
CA ALA A 37 12.35 4.04 -12.31
C ALA A 37 13.83 4.43 -12.24
N THR A 38 14.73 3.47 -12.49
CA THR A 38 16.17 3.67 -12.29
C THR A 38 16.88 4.29 -13.51
N THR A 39 16.40 4.03 -14.73
CA THR A 39 17.10 4.41 -15.96
C THR A 39 16.45 5.56 -16.74
N VAL A 40 15.13 5.74 -16.60
CA VAL A 40 14.37 6.78 -17.33
C VAL A 40 14.00 7.92 -16.39
N LEU A 41 13.47 7.60 -15.21
CA LEU A 41 13.06 8.59 -14.20
C LEU A 41 14.22 9.08 -13.33
N GLY A 42 15.31 8.31 -13.25
CA GLY A 42 16.49 8.66 -12.46
C GLY A 42 16.28 8.60 -10.95
N LEU A 43 15.30 7.80 -10.49
CA LEU A 43 15.09 7.52 -9.08
C LEU A 43 16.08 6.46 -8.60
N THR A 44 16.52 6.59 -7.35
CA THR A 44 17.32 5.56 -6.68
C THR A 44 16.42 4.46 -6.11
N ALA A 45 16.87 3.20 -6.13
CA ALA A 45 16.06 2.07 -5.69
C ALA A 45 16.86 1.13 -4.80
N HIS A 46 16.33 0.85 -3.61
CA HIS A 46 16.82 -0.21 -2.73
C HIS A 46 16.15 -1.52 -3.10
N VAL A 47 16.95 -2.56 -3.26
CA VAL A 47 16.48 -3.91 -3.56
C VAL A 47 16.65 -4.75 -2.31
N ALA A 48 15.59 -4.86 -1.51
CA ALA A 48 15.63 -5.60 -0.26
C ALA A 48 15.64 -7.11 -0.51
N SER A 49 16.55 -7.82 0.15
CA SER A 49 16.51 -9.30 0.19
C SER A 49 15.30 -9.80 0.99
N PRO A 50 14.92 -11.08 0.86
CA PRO A 50 13.86 -11.66 1.70
C PRO A 50 14.11 -11.50 3.19
N GLU A 51 15.35 -11.71 3.63
CA GLU A 51 15.76 -11.61 5.03
C GLU A 51 15.73 -10.15 5.51
N GLU A 52 16.17 -9.23 4.66
CA GLU A 52 16.14 -7.79 4.95
C GLU A 52 14.70 -7.30 5.09
N TRP A 53 13.85 -7.56 4.10
CA TRP A 53 12.43 -7.19 4.13
C TRP A 53 11.71 -7.74 5.35
N ALA A 54 11.93 -9.03 5.68
CA ALA A 54 11.34 -9.66 6.85
C ALA A 54 11.84 -9.08 8.18
N SER A 55 13.01 -8.44 8.19
CA SER A 55 13.59 -7.79 9.36
C SER A 55 13.15 -6.33 9.55
N TYR A 56 12.55 -5.72 8.52
CA TYR A 56 12.16 -4.31 8.56
C TYR A 56 11.12 -4.06 9.64
N THR A 57 11.30 -2.94 10.32
CA THR A 57 10.26 -2.30 11.13
C THR A 57 9.44 -1.34 10.27
N THR A 58 8.31 -0.86 10.79
CA THR A 58 7.54 0.21 10.13
C THR A 58 8.42 1.42 9.82
N ALA A 59 9.29 1.82 10.76
CA ALA A 59 10.21 2.95 10.59
C ALA A 59 11.29 2.70 9.50
N ASP A 60 11.56 1.45 9.14
CA ASP A 60 12.43 1.14 8.00
C ASP A 60 11.71 1.34 6.67
N PHE A 61 10.44 0.94 6.59
CA PHE A 61 9.60 1.23 5.42
C PHE A 61 9.34 2.73 5.22
N GLU A 62 9.18 3.49 6.30
CA GLU A 62 8.95 4.95 6.28
C GLU A 62 10.10 5.77 5.65
N LYS A 63 11.27 5.16 5.45
CA LYS A 63 12.45 5.84 4.89
C LYS A 63 12.35 6.06 3.38
N TYR A 64 11.51 5.31 2.69
CA TYR A 64 11.39 5.34 1.24
C TYR A 64 10.28 6.29 0.81
N LYS A 65 10.42 6.92 -0.37
CA LYS A 65 9.34 7.71 -0.98
C LYS A 65 8.19 6.81 -1.41
N ALA A 66 8.46 5.61 -1.90
CA ALA A 66 7.42 4.63 -2.21
C ALA A 66 7.92 3.19 -2.12
N ILE A 67 7.01 2.29 -1.76
CA ILE A 67 7.15 0.84 -1.94
C ILE A 67 6.58 0.49 -3.32
N ILE A 68 7.32 -0.26 -4.12
CA ILE A 68 6.90 -0.66 -5.47
C ILE A 68 6.68 -2.18 -5.49
N ILE A 69 5.44 -2.59 -5.71
CA ILE A 69 5.05 -3.97 -6.02
C ILE A 69 4.70 -4.02 -7.51
N PRO A 70 5.69 -4.33 -8.37
CA PRO A 70 5.54 -4.20 -9.82
C PRO A 70 4.80 -5.38 -10.44
N ASP A 71 4.44 -5.23 -11.72
CA ASP A 71 3.86 -6.32 -12.52
C ASP A 71 4.93 -7.37 -12.88
N PRO A 72 4.82 -8.63 -12.40
CA PRO A 72 5.74 -9.71 -12.75
C PRO A 72 5.43 -10.36 -14.12
N THR A 73 4.69 -9.70 -15.01
CA THR A 73 4.27 -10.23 -16.32
C THR A 73 3.27 -11.40 -16.19
N CYS A 74 2.11 -11.13 -15.59
CA CYS A 74 1.14 -12.11 -15.09
C CYS A 74 1.72 -13.08 -14.04
N GLY A 75 1.34 -12.88 -12.77
CA GLY A 75 1.68 -13.78 -11.68
C GLY A 75 0.47 -14.45 -11.02
N ALA A 76 0.74 -15.32 -10.05
CA ALA A 76 -0.27 -15.82 -9.12
C ALA A 76 -0.21 -15.03 -7.79
N VAL A 77 -1.30 -15.04 -7.01
CA VAL A 77 -1.32 -14.39 -5.67
C VAL A 77 -0.14 -14.84 -4.79
N SER A 78 0.32 -16.08 -4.91
CA SER A 78 1.48 -16.57 -4.13
C SER A 78 2.79 -15.83 -4.42
N THR A 79 2.89 -15.13 -5.56
CA THR A 79 4.07 -14.32 -5.92
C THR A 79 4.26 -13.13 -4.97
N ILE A 80 3.20 -12.68 -4.29
CA ILE A 80 3.20 -11.57 -3.34
C ILE A 80 3.02 -12.03 -1.88
N ASP A 81 3.25 -13.31 -1.56
CA ASP A 81 3.08 -13.84 -0.18
C ASP A 81 3.91 -13.04 0.84
N PHE A 82 5.12 -12.61 0.49
CA PHE A 82 5.96 -11.78 1.37
C PHE A 82 5.27 -10.46 1.74
N PHE A 83 4.55 -9.87 0.80
CA PHE A 83 3.83 -8.61 0.97
C PHE A 83 2.62 -8.81 1.87
N ASP A 84 1.84 -9.89 1.66
CA ASP A 84 0.71 -10.22 2.53
C ASP A 84 1.14 -10.53 3.97
N LEU A 85 2.18 -11.36 4.14
CA LEU A 85 2.68 -11.79 5.45
C LEU A 85 3.22 -10.64 6.31
N THR A 86 3.66 -9.55 5.68
CA THR A 86 4.31 -8.41 6.37
C THR A 86 3.44 -7.15 6.41
N LYS A 87 2.17 -7.21 5.97
CA LYS A 87 1.26 -6.04 5.89
C LYS A 87 0.98 -5.32 7.19
N ALA A 88 1.06 -6.01 8.33
CA ALA A 88 0.96 -5.36 9.63
C ALA A 88 2.16 -4.43 9.94
N VAL A 89 3.29 -4.60 9.23
CA VAL A 89 4.52 -3.83 9.42
C VAL A 89 4.68 -2.73 8.38
N TRP A 90 4.55 -3.05 7.08
CA TRP A 90 4.68 -2.05 6.02
C TRP A 90 3.43 -1.18 5.87
N GLY A 91 2.23 -1.71 6.15
CA GLY A 91 0.96 -1.00 5.99
C GLY A 91 0.93 0.35 6.72
N PRO A 92 1.29 0.39 8.03
CA PRO A 92 1.35 1.64 8.78
C PRO A 92 2.35 2.68 8.26
N ALA A 93 3.39 2.27 7.53
CA ALA A 93 4.36 3.20 6.94
C ALA A 93 3.80 3.96 5.73
N VAL A 94 2.81 3.38 5.04
CA VAL A 94 2.28 3.92 3.78
C VAL A 94 1.23 5.00 4.06
N MET A 95 1.69 6.24 4.27
CA MET A 95 0.84 7.42 4.50
C MET A 95 0.69 8.32 3.27
N GLY A 96 1.54 8.13 2.26
CA GLY A 96 1.63 8.94 1.04
C GLY A 96 0.60 8.56 -0.03
N ASN A 97 0.97 8.81 -1.28
CA ASN A 97 0.12 8.52 -2.44
C ASN A 97 0.09 7.01 -2.70
N ILE A 98 -1.10 6.46 -2.97
CA ILE A 98 -1.26 5.03 -3.29
C ILE A 98 -1.87 4.94 -4.67
N ILE A 99 -1.35 4.07 -5.53
CA ILE A 99 -1.94 3.71 -6.81
C ILE A 99 -2.03 2.19 -6.94
N LEU A 100 -3.24 1.71 -7.19
CA LEU A 100 -3.55 0.30 -7.37
C LEU A 100 -4.06 0.08 -8.80
N ILE A 101 -3.45 -0.86 -9.52
CA ILE A 101 -3.59 -1.03 -10.96
C ILE A 101 -4.07 -2.46 -11.26
N GLY A 102 -5.24 -2.62 -11.86
CA GLY A 102 -5.85 -3.90 -12.25
C GLY A 102 -5.46 -4.38 -13.65
N THR A 103 -4.18 -4.23 -14.02
CA THR A 103 -3.63 -4.64 -15.32
C THR A 103 -2.13 -4.97 -15.21
N ASP A 104 -1.52 -5.43 -16.31
CA ASP A 104 -0.16 -5.96 -16.43
C ASP A 104 0.74 -5.09 -17.35
N PRO A 105 1.09 -3.85 -16.93
CA PRO A 105 1.80 -2.92 -17.80
C PRO A 105 3.21 -3.38 -18.20
N THR A 106 3.91 -4.17 -17.38
CA THR A 106 5.21 -4.75 -17.78
C THR A 106 5.04 -5.71 -18.94
N PHE A 107 4.01 -6.57 -18.94
CA PHE A 107 3.72 -7.45 -20.08
C PHE A 107 3.46 -6.66 -21.37
N HIS A 108 2.69 -5.57 -21.28
CA HIS A 108 2.30 -4.78 -22.45
C HIS A 108 3.36 -3.79 -22.96
N SER A 109 4.31 -3.39 -22.10
CA SER A 109 5.34 -2.37 -22.37
C SER A 109 6.09 -2.49 -23.70
N SER A 110 6.36 -3.71 -24.17
CA SER A 110 7.13 -3.95 -25.39
C SER A 110 6.38 -3.58 -26.68
N SER A 111 5.04 -3.53 -26.61
CA SER A 111 4.16 -3.28 -27.77
C SER A 111 3.23 -2.07 -27.58
N ARG A 112 3.04 -1.64 -26.34
CA ARG A 112 2.13 -0.54 -25.95
C ARG A 112 2.94 0.56 -25.27
N PRO A 113 3.28 1.65 -25.98
CA PRO A 113 3.96 2.78 -25.37
C PRO A 113 3.21 3.37 -24.17
N GLY A 114 1.88 3.33 -24.20
CA GLY A 114 1.05 3.78 -23.08
C GLY A 114 1.22 2.97 -21.80
N ALA A 115 1.67 1.71 -21.87
CA ALA A 115 2.00 0.94 -20.67
C ALA A 115 3.26 1.46 -19.97
N LEU A 116 4.24 1.95 -20.74
CA LEU A 116 5.39 2.68 -20.17
C LEU A 116 4.96 4.01 -19.57
N THR A 117 4.04 4.74 -20.23
CA THR A 117 3.46 5.97 -19.65
C THR A 117 2.79 5.69 -18.31
N LEU A 118 1.99 4.62 -18.21
CA LEU A 118 1.36 4.21 -16.95
C LEU A 118 2.40 3.91 -15.87
N ILE A 119 3.43 3.13 -16.19
CA ILE A 119 4.52 2.82 -15.24
C ILE A 119 5.19 4.10 -14.75
N ASP A 120 5.62 4.97 -15.68
CA ASP A 120 6.38 6.17 -15.35
C ASP A 120 5.59 7.09 -14.42
N ASP A 121 4.37 7.42 -14.82
CA ASP A 121 3.53 8.38 -14.11
C ASP A 121 3.04 7.81 -12.78
N ALA A 122 2.69 6.52 -12.71
CA ALA A 122 2.27 5.89 -11.46
C ALA A 122 3.43 5.75 -10.45
N VAL A 123 4.66 5.45 -10.91
CA VAL A 123 5.85 5.45 -10.04
C VAL A 123 6.11 6.86 -9.50
N LEU A 124 6.10 7.88 -10.36
CA LEU A 124 6.27 9.28 -9.93
C LEU A 124 5.16 9.71 -8.96
N PHE A 125 3.90 9.36 -9.25
CA PHE A 125 2.76 9.65 -8.39
C PHE A 125 2.95 9.05 -7.00
N SER A 126 3.28 7.75 -6.91
CA SER A 126 3.51 7.08 -5.62
C SER A 126 4.65 7.71 -4.82
N ALA A 127 5.72 8.18 -5.50
CA ALA A 127 6.90 8.76 -4.86
C ALA A 127 6.79 10.27 -4.56
N SER A 128 5.71 10.94 -4.98
CA SER A 128 5.53 12.40 -4.83
C SER A 128 4.70 12.83 -3.61
N GLY A 129 4.09 11.88 -2.91
CA GLY A 129 3.23 12.15 -1.75
C GLY A 129 3.98 12.57 -0.49
N ASN A 130 3.22 13.03 0.52
CA ASN A 130 3.76 13.28 1.85
C ASN A 130 3.80 11.97 2.66
N GLY A 131 4.99 11.43 2.88
CA GLY A 131 5.21 10.10 3.47
C GLY A 131 5.35 9.01 2.40
N THR A 132 5.65 7.79 2.83
CA THR A 132 5.85 6.65 1.92
C THR A 132 4.57 6.33 1.17
N GLY A 133 4.64 6.31 -0.16
CA GLY A 133 3.56 5.86 -1.04
C GLY A 133 3.63 4.37 -1.38
N LEU A 134 2.69 3.92 -2.19
CA LEU A 134 2.60 2.55 -2.68
C LEU A 134 2.18 2.54 -4.15
N TYR A 135 3.01 1.90 -4.99
CA TYR A 135 2.62 1.43 -6.32
C TYR A 135 2.33 -0.06 -6.21
N PHE A 136 1.17 -0.49 -6.71
CA PHE A 136 0.85 -1.91 -6.77
C PHE A 136 0.09 -2.27 -8.04
N ALA A 137 0.76 -2.99 -8.93
CA ALA A 137 0.13 -3.66 -10.05
C ALA A 137 -0.38 -5.04 -9.62
N LEU A 138 -1.69 -5.28 -9.79
CA LEU A 138 -2.31 -6.58 -9.58
C LEU A 138 -1.96 -7.57 -10.69
N SER A 139 -1.42 -7.09 -11.81
CA SER A 139 -0.93 -7.95 -12.89
C SER A 139 -2.05 -8.82 -13.44
N CYS A 140 -2.05 -10.11 -13.07
CA CYS A 140 -3.09 -11.07 -13.39
C CYS A 140 -3.47 -11.91 -12.15
N TYR A 141 -3.16 -11.43 -10.94
CA TYR A 141 -3.30 -12.21 -9.70
C TYR A 141 -4.73 -12.69 -9.48
N TYR A 142 -5.73 -11.93 -9.95
CA TYR A 142 -7.15 -12.26 -9.77
C TYR A 142 -7.91 -12.35 -11.09
N ASP A 143 -7.22 -12.42 -12.23
CA ASP A 143 -7.80 -12.43 -13.59
C ASP A 143 -8.74 -13.61 -13.86
N SER A 144 -8.60 -14.70 -13.11
CA SER A 144 -9.21 -16.01 -13.37
C SER A 144 -10.23 -16.40 -12.31
N VAL A 145 -10.56 -15.47 -11.40
CA VAL A 145 -11.61 -15.62 -10.38
C VAL A 145 -12.76 -14.64 -10.62
N ASP A 146 -13.97 -15.03 -10.24
CA ASP A 146 -15.14 -14.15 -10.39
C ASP A 146 -15.05 -12.95 -9.42
N THR A 147 -14.59 -13.20 -8.19
CA THR A 147 -14.36 -12.17 -7.17
C THR A 147 -13.30 -12.65 -6.16
N ALA A 148 -12.51 -11.71 -5.65
CA ALA A 148 -11.59 -11.94 -4.54
C ALA A 148 -11.41 -10.68 -3.70
N THR A 149 -11.03 -10.88 -2.43
CA THR A 149 -10.51 -9.79 -1.58
C THR A 149 -8.99 -9.71 -1.78
N VAL A 150 -8.45 -8.50 -1.86
CA VAL A 150 -7.01 -8.27 -1.95
C VAL A 150 -6.43 -8.23 -0.53
N ASP A 151 -6.19 -9.41 0.05
CA ASP A 151 -5.84 -9.55 1.47
C ASP A 151 -4.59 -8.78 1.89
N SER A 152 -3.64 -8.61 0.98
CA SER A 152 -2.40 -7.84 1.21
C SER A 152 -2.69 -6.36 1.51
N LEU A 153 -3.82 -5.82 1.06
CA LEU A 153 -4.21 -4.43 1.25
C LEU A 153 -5.15 -4.19 2.44
N SER A 154 -5.42 -5.23 3.24
CA SER A 154 -6.38 -5.17 4.35
C SER A 154 -6.12 -4.08 5.40
N TYR A 155 -4.89 -3.56 5.49
CA TYR A 155 -4.58 -2.41 6.36
C TYR A 155 -5.34 -1.13 5.94
N PHE A 156 -5.56 -0.95 4.64
CA PHE A 156 -6.25 0.23 4.10
C PHE A 156 -7.77 0.06 4.09
N GLY A 157 -8.27 -1.15 4.34
CA GLY A 157 -9.68 -1.51 4.36
C GLY A 157 -9.97 -2.73 3.51
N THR A 158 -11.25 -3.05 3.34
CA THR A 158 -11.67 -4.16 2.48
C THR A 158 -11.71 -3.72 1.02
N ILE A 159 -10.81 -4.28 0.22
CA ILE A 159 -10.74 -4.06 -1.23
C ILE A 159 -11.11 -5.38 -1.92
N THR A 160 -12.14 -5.33 -2.77
CA THR A 160 -12.61 -6.46 -3.55
C THR A 160 -12.40 -6.17 -5.03
N VAL A 161 -11.89 -7.17 -5.73
CA VAL A 161 -11.68 -7.15 -7.18
C VAL A 161 -12.49 -8.23 -7.86
N ARG A 162 -12.70 -8.05 -9.16
CA ARG A 162 -13.27 -9.04 -10.07
C ARG A 162 -12.34 -9.28 -11.23
N GLY A 163 -12.09 -10.55 -11.54
CA GLY A 163 -11.50 -11.00 -12.79
C GLY A 163 -12.57 -11.62 -13.70
N ARG A 164 -12.15 -12.62 -14.49
CA ARG A 164 -12.91 -13.28 -15.57
C ARG A 164 -13.71 -12.30 -16.41
N LEU A 165 -13.06 -11.18 -16.72
CA LEU A 165 -13.66 -10.09 -17.46
C LEU A 165 -13.75 -10.45 -18.94
N ALA A 166 -14.60 -9.72 -19.66
CA ALA A 166 -14.75 -9.87 -21.11
C ALA A 166 -13.55 -9.31 -21.91
N CYS A 167 -12.43 -9.02 -21.24
CA CYS A 167 -11.25 -8.38 -21.79
C CYS A 167 -11.54 -6.97 -22.35
N TYR A 168 -11.75 -6.03 -21.43
CA TYR A 168 -12.05 -4.64 -21.77
C TYR A 168 -10.81 -3.94 -22.33
N ASN A 169 -11.02 -3.10 -23.34
CA ASN A 169 -9.96 -2.38 -24.06
C ASN A 169 -10.25 -0.87 -24.21
N ASP A 170 -11.39 -0.41 -23.70
CA ASP A 170 -11.82 0.98 -23.72
C ASP A 170 -11.66 1.52 -22.29
N ALA A 171 -10.59 2.27 -22.06
CA ALA A 171 -10.26 2.87 -20.79
C ALA A 171 -10.58 4.37 -20.81
N HIS A 172 -11.12 4.89 -19.71
CA HIS A 172 -11.45 6.30 -19.58
C HIS A 172 -10.94 6.87 -18.26
N LEU A 173 -10.23 7.99 -18.33
CA LEU A 173 -9.80 8.74 -17.14
C LEU A 173 -10.95 9.55 -16.57
N VAL A 174 -11.14 9.45 -15.25
CA VAL A 174 -12.23 10.08 -14.50
C VAL A 174 -11.74 10.94 -13.33
N ALA A 175 -10.43 10.99 -13.12
CA ALA A 175 -9.76 11.88 -12.18
C ALA A 175 -8.42 12.35 -12.77
N ASP A 176 -7.85 13.41 -12.20
CA ASP A 176 -6.58 13.98 -12.65
C ASP A 176 -5.62 14.22 -11.47
N SER A 177 -4.34 14.23 -11.78
CA SER A 177 -3.26 14.67 -10.90
C SER A 177 -2.11 15.15 -11.77
N SER A 178 -1.44 16.24 -11.36
CA SER A 178 -0.27 16.74 -12.09
C SER A 178 0.87 15.70 -12.18
N ALA A 179 0.95 14.76 -11.24
CA ALA A 179 1.91 13.66 -11.27
C ALA A 179 1.49 12.48 -12.17
N LEU A 180 0.24 12.47 -12.65
CA LEU A 180 -0.34 11.52 -13.60
C LEU A 180 -0.59 12.17 -14.98
N GLY A 181 -0.04 13.37 -15.20
CA GLY A 181 -0.46 14.26 -16.28
C GLY A 181 -0.04 13.87 -17.70
N LYS A 182 0.67 12.75 -17.91
CA LYS A 182 0.90 12.19 -19.26
C LYS A 182 -0.08 11.08 -19.61
N LEU A 183 -0.86 10.58 -18.66
CA LEU A 183 -1.89 9.60 -18.93
C LEU A 183 -3.04 10.25 -19.70
N ASP A 184 -3.52 9.53 -20.71
CA ASP A 184 -4.77 9.79 -21.41
C ASP A 184 -5.47 8.46 -21.73
N ASP A 185 -6.72 8.54 -22.19
CA ASP A 185 -7.51 7.36 -22.57
C ASP A 185 -6.79 6.50 -23.60
N ALA A 186 -6.06 7.12 -24.54
CA ALA A 186 -5.34 6.42 -25.60
C ALA A 186 -4.13 5.64 -25.07
N ALA A 187 -3.43 6.18 -24.07
CA ALA A 187 -2.34 5.48 -23.39
C ALA A 187 -2.84 4.21 -22.70
N LEU A 188 -4.05 4.25 -22.15
CA LEU A 188 -4.63 3.15 -21.36
C LEU A 188 -5.48 2.16 -22.18
N SER A 189 -5.86 2.51 -23.41
CA SER A 189 -6.75 1.72 -24.26
C SER A 189 -6.01 0.88 -25.32
N ASP A 190 -6.75 -0.04 -25.95
CA ASP A 190 -6.31 -0.84 -27.10
C ASP A 190 -5.08 -1.74 -26.87
N TRP A 191 -4.88 -2.24 -25.64
CA TRP A 191 -3.75 -3.13 -25.34
C TRP A 191 -3.97 -4.57 -25.82
N SER A 192 -5.14 -4.86 -26.41
CA SER A 192 -5.71 -6.20 -26.69
C SER A 192 -6.41 -6.81 -25.48
N CYS A 193 -5.96 -6.47 -24.27
CA CYS A 193 -6.67 -6.62 -23.01
C CYS A 193 -6.18 -5.53 -22.06
N SER A 194 -6.77 -4.33 -22.09
CA SER A 194 -6.29 -3.25 -21.21
C SER A 194 -6.59 -3.51 -19.72
N VAL A 195 -7.61 -4.32 -19.43
CA VAL A 195 -8.13 -4.50 -18.06
C VAL A 195 -8.22 -5.99 -17.71
N HIS A 196 -7.52 -6.38 -16.64
CA HIS A 196 -7.44 -7.75 -16.15
C HIS A 196 -8.28 -7.94 -14.88
N GLU A 197 -8.27 -6.93 -14.02
CA GLU A 197 -9.09 -6.86 -12.82
C GLU A 197 -9.79 -5.49 -12.71
N VAL A 198 -11.02 -5.50 -12.20
CA VAL A 198 -11.73 -4.27 -11.81
C VAL A 198 -11.96 -4.24 -10.30
N PHE A 199 -11.87 -3.06 -9.70
CA PHE A 199 -12.14 -2.82 -8.28
C PHE A 199 -13.65 -2.66 -8.06
N SER A 200 -14.28 -3.69 -7.49
CA SER A 200 -15.72 -3.74 -7.29
C SER A 200 -16.20 -3.13 -5.98
N SER A 201 -15.34 -3.08 -4.97
CA SER A 201 -15.59 -2.42 -3.68
C SER A 201 -14.28 -2.02 -3.03
N TYR A 202 -14.22 -0.82 -2.45
CA TYR A 202 -13.06 -0.28 -1.74
C TYR A 202 -13.50 0.88 -0.84
N PRO A 203 -12.70 1.28 0.15
CA PRO A 203 -12.99 2.46 0.96
C PRO A 203 -12.92 3.73 0.10
N THR A 204 -13.97 4.53 0.08
CA THR A 204 -14.02 5.84 -0.63
C THR A 204 -13.98 7.04 0.32
N THR A 205 -13.96 6.77 1.62
CA THR A 205 -14.04 7.77 2.70
C THR A 205 -12.95 7.55 3.75
N GLY A 206 -12.59 8.61 4.47
CA GLY A 206 -11.61 8.56 5.55
C GLY A 206 -10.15 8.58 5.08
N LEU A 207 -9.22 8.28 6.00
CA LEU A 207 -7.77 8.47 5.79
C LEU A 207 -7.22 7.73 4.56
N PHE A 208 -7.82 6.60 4.21
CA PHE A 208 -7.45 5.77 3.05
C PHE A 208 -8.58 5.70 2.01
N GLY A 209 -9.42 6.73 1.92
CA GLY A 209 -10.38 6.85 0.83
C GLY A 209 -9.68 6.85 -0.53
N PHE A 210 -10.07 5.91 -1.39
CA PHE A 210 -9.59 5.79 -2.76
C PHE A 210 -10.57 6.41 -3.74
N GLU A 211 -10.01 7.02 -4.76
CA GLU A 211 -10.69 7.58 -5.91
C GLU A 211 -10.42 6.75 -7.16
N PRO A 212 -11.40 6.54 -8.04
CA PRO A 212 -11.15 6.05 -9.38
C PRO A 212 -10.26 7.03 -10.15
N LEU A 213 -9.18 6.51 -10.74
CA LEU A 213 -8.40 7.24 -11.73
C LEU A 213 -8.88 6.89 -13.14
N ALA A 214 -9.04 5.59 -13.41
CA ALA A 214 -9.42 5.07 -14.71
C ALA A 214 -10.47 3.96 -14.58
N ILE A 215 -11.42 3.96 -15.52
CA ILE A 215 -12.47 2.94 -15.60
C ILE A 215 -12.35 2.09 -16.86
N ALA A 216 -12.77 0.84 -16.75
CA ALA A 216 -13.16 0.03 -17.89
C ALA A 216 -14.51 0.54 -18.38
N GLN A 217 -14.50 1.37 -19.43
CA GLN A 217 -15.71 2.05 -19.91
C GLN A 217 -16.72 1.03 -20.44
N GLY A 218 -17.99 1.21 -20.06
CA GLY A 218 -19.08 0.31 -20.42
C GLY A 218 -19.03 -1.07 -19.75
N ALA A 219 -18.08 -1.32 -18.83
CA ALA A 219 -18.09 -2.52 -18.01
C ALA A 219 -19.33 -2.55 -17.10
N THR A 220 -19.88 -3.75 -16.86
CA THR A 220 -21.14 -3.93 -16.12
C THR A 220 -21.00 -4.93 -14.98
N GLY A 221 -21.86 -4.79 -13.96
CA GLY A 221 -21.88 -5.64 -12.77
C GLY A 221 -21.38 -4.91 -11.52
N ASP A 222 -20.93 -5.67 -10.52
CA ASP A 222 -20.52 -5.09 -9.23
C ASP A 222 -19.36 -4.10 -9.39
N GLY A 223 -19.50 -2.92 -8.79
CA GLY A 223 -18.56 -1.80 -8.92
C GLY A 223 -18.88 -0.82 -10.03
N GLN A 224 -19.89 -1.11 -10.87
CA GLN A 224 -20.31 -0.20 -11.94
C GLN A 224 -20.87 1.10 -11.35
N LYS A 225 -20.41 2.23 -11.87
CA LYS A 225 -20.90 3.55 -11.49
C LYS A 225 -20.82 4.57 -12.63
N ASP A 226 -21.59 5.64 -12.48
CA ASP A 226 -21.57 6.82 -13.33
C ASP A 226 -20.58 7.86 -12.78
N PHE A 227 -20.00 8.67 -13.66
CA PHE A 227 -18.99 9.70 -13.31
C PHE A 227 -19.43 11.10 -13.76
N ALA A 228 -18.76 12.12 -13.22
CA ALA A 228 -19.07 13.54 -13.43
C ALA A 228 -19.12 13.95 -14.91
N ASP A 229 -18.22 13.38 -15.71
CA ASP A 229 -18.10 13.61 -17.15
C ASP A 229 -19.18 12.90 -17.99
N GLY A 230 -20.08 12.15 -17.34
CA GLY A 230 -21.14 11.38 -17.98
C GLY A 230 -20.71 9.99 -18.47
N SER A 231 -19.48 9.59 -18.21
CA SER A 231 -19.02 8.22 -18.48
C SER A 231 -19.60 7.22 -17.46
N ASN A 232 -19.56 5.95 -17.83
CA ASN A 232 -20.03 4.84 -17.00
C ASN A 232 -19.09 3.64 -17.17
N GLY A 233 -18.79 2.95 -16.09
CA GLY A 233 -17.94 1.76 -16.11
C GLY A 233 -17.56 1.30 -14.72
N ILE A 234 -16.56 0.43 -14.64
CA ILE A 234 -16.02 -0.07 -13.36
C ILE A 234 -14.57 0.38 -13.24
N PRO A 235 -14.14 0.99 -12.12
CA PRO A 235 -12.75 1.34 -11.88
C PRO A 235 -11.81 0.14 -12.01
N TYR A 236 -10.70 0.32 -12.72
CA TYR A 236 -9.60 -0.66 -12.75
C TYR A 236 -8.25 -0.03 -12.38
N ILE A 237 -8.21 1.29 -12.20
CA ILE A 237 -7.12 1.97 -11.50
C ILE A 237 -7.76 2.86 -10.45
N ILE A 238 -7.38 2.66 -9.19
CA ILE A 238 -7.82 3.50 -8.06
C ILE A 238 -6.61 4.08 -7.34
N VAL A 239 -6.77 5.27 -6.77
CA VAL A 239 -5.70 6.06 -6.20
C VAL A 239 -6.11 6.73 -4.89
N LYS A 240 -5.18 6.86 -3.95
CA LYS A 240 -5.25 7.80 -2.84
C LYS A 240 -4.35 8.98 -3.17
N GLY A 241 -4.94 10.18 -3.22
CA GLY A 241 -4.20 11.44 -3.41
C GLY A 241 -4.29 12.06 -4.81
N ALA A 242 -5.14 11.54 -5.70
CA ALA A 242 -5.52 12.26 -6.94
C ALA A 242 -6.78 13.10 -6.71
N THR A 243 -6.99 14.11 -7.56
CA THR A 243 -8.12 15.04 -7.45
C THR A 243 -9.25 14.57 -8.36
N PRO A 244 -10.43 14.20 -7.83
CA PRO A 244 -11.59 13.84 -8.65
C PRO A 244 -12.02 15.00 -9.57
N ALA A 245 -12.62 14.68 -10.71
CA ALA A 245 -13.26 15.70 -11.55
C ALA A 245 -14.38 16.40 -10.77
N GLY A 246 -14.33 17.73 -10.66
CA GLY A 246 -15.25 18.56 -9.85
C GLY A 246 -14.62 19.13 -8.59
N CYS A 247 -13.63 18.42 -8.03
CA CYS A 247 -12.99 18.84 -6.79
C CYS A 247 -12.17 20.14 -6.94
N GLY A 248 -12.38 21.08 -6.02
CA GLY A 248 -11.63 22.35 -5.96
C GLY A 248 -12.37 23.53 -6.59
N ASP A 249 -13.64 23.37 -6.97
CA ASP A 249 -14.47 24.44 -7.50
C ASP A 249 -15.22 25.23 -6.40
N GLY A 250 -15.15 24.74 -5.16
CA GLY A 250 -15.75 25.34 -3.97
C GLY A 250 -17.21 24.93 -3.75
N VAL A 251 -17.68 23.89 -4.45
CA VAL A 251 -19.03 23.34 -4.35
C VAL A 251 -18.95 21.88 -3.94
N TRP A 252 -19.33 21.59 -2.69
CA TRP A 252 -19.47 20.21 -2.25
C TRP A 252 -20.55 19.47 -3.07
N ASP A 253 -20.13 18.43 -3.79
CA ASP A 253 -21.00 17.55 -4.57
C ASP A 253 -20.98 16.10 -4.05
N ALA A 254 -22.06 15.71 -3.37
CA ALA A 254 -22.23 14.36 -2.86
C ALA A 254 -22.23 13.28 -3.95
N SER A 255 -22.63 13.62 -5.18
CA SER A 255 -22.69 12.69 -6.30
C SER A 255 -21.30 12.38 -6.86
N LEU A 256 -20.32 13.23 -6.57
CA LEU A 256 -18.91 13.08 -6.93
C LEU A 256 -18.09 12.48 -5.79
N GLU A 257 -18.76 11.98 -4.75
CA GLU A 257 -18.15 11.39 -3.55
C GLU A 257 -17.22 12.36 -2.79
N GLU A 258 -17.44 13.66 -2.92
CA GLU A 258 -16.73 14.66 -2.12
C GLU A 258 -17.18 14.60 -0.66
N GLU A 259 -16.22 14.76 0.25
CA GLU A 259 -16.52 15.00 1.68
C GLU A 259 -16.48 16.51 2.02
N CYS A 260 -15.84 17.30 1.17
CA CYS A 260 -15.64 18.75 1.28
C CYS A 260 -15.19 19.35 -0.05
N ASP A 261 -15.34 20.67 -0.18
CA ASP A 261 -14.65 21.43 -1.21
C ASP A 261 -14.41 22.88 -0.73
N ASP A 262 -13.20 23.16 -0.26
CA ASP A 262 -12.76 24.52 0.12
C ASP A 262 -12.24 25.32 -1.10
N GLY A 263 -12.49 24.83 -2.32
CA GLY A 263 -12.10 25.43 -3.57
C GLY A 263 -10.58 25.43 -3.76
N PRO A 264 -9.98 26.55 -4.20
CA PRO A 264 -8.53 26.69 -4.33
C PRO A 264 -7.73 26.49 -3.02
N SER A 265 -8.41 26.40 -1.87
CA SER A 265 -7.76 26.17 -0.58
C SER A 265 -7.56 24.69 -0.26
N ASN A 266 -8.12 23.76 -1.05
CA ASN A 266 -7.97 22.33 -0.84
C ASN A 266 -6.51 21.92 -0.74
N GLY A 267 -6.17 21.11 0.27
CA GLY A 267 -4.81 20.63 0.51
C GLY A 267 -3.83 21.67 1.08
N THR A 268 -4.26 22.91 1.34
CA THR A 268 -3.44 23.88 2.07
C THR A 268 -3.35 23.52 3.56
N PRO A 269 -2.28 23.91 4.28
CA PRO A 269 -2.12 23.62 5.71
C PRO A 269 -3.29 24.09 6.60
N GLU A 270 -4.00 25.12 6.17
CA GLU A 270 -5.15 25.70 6.86
C GLU A 270 -6.49 25.04 6.50
N SER A 271 -6.53 24.27 5.42
CA SER A 271 -7.74 23.56 4.98
C SER A 271 -7.88 22.23 5.71
N SER A 272 -9.12 21.91 6.07
CA SER A 272 -9.48 20.58 6.61
C SER A 272 -9.83 19.59 5.49
N CYS A 273 -9.83 20.08 4.25
CA CYS A 273 -10.09 19.37 3.03
C CYS A 273 -8.77 19.03 2.32
N SER A 274 -8.60 17.77 1.92
CA SER A 274 -7.46 17.37 1.09
C SER A 274 -7.56 17.97 -0.31
N SER A 275 -6.47 17.92 -1.08
CA SER A 275 -6.49 18.23 -2.52
C SER A 275 -7.39 17.31 -3.35
N SER A 276 -7.92 16.24 -2.73
CA SER A 276 -8.81 15.25 -3.32
C SER A 276 -10.24 15.32 -2.77
N CYS A 277 -10.61 16.45 -2.15
CA CYS A 277 -11.96 16.68 -1.61
C CYS A 277 -12.37 15.68 -0.53
N LYS A 278 -11.40 15.21 0.27
CA LYS A 278 -11.61 14.33 1.44
C LYS A 278 -11.32 15.05 2.73
N CYS A 279 -12.09 14.75 3.77
CA CYS A 279 -11.88 15.33 5.08
C CYS A 279 -10.71 14.64 5.78
N LEU A 280 -9.61 15.39 5.95
CA LEU A 280 -8.38 14.91 6.59
C LEU A 280 -8.64 14.37 8.00
N ASN A 281 -9.60 14.96 8.71
CA ASN A 281 -9.96 14.59 10.08
C ASN A 281 -11.38 14.03 10.20
N GLY A 282 -11.94 13.55 9.08
CA GLY A 282 -13.30 13.06 8.98
C GLY A 282 -14.36 14.17 8.88
N SER A 283 -15.52 13.81 8.37
CA SER A 283 -16.67 14.71 8.20
C SER A 283 -17.48 14.85 9.50
N VAL A 284 -18.00 16.04 9.77
CA VAL A 284 -18.96 16.31 10.87
C VAL A 284 -20.37 16.60 10.37
N ALA A 285 -20.50 16.98 9.09
CA ALA A 285 -21.74 17.14 8.36
C ALA A 285 -21.42 17.08 6.85
N PRO A 286 -22.42 16.85 5.97
CA PRO A 286 -22.20 16.86 4.53
C PRO A 286 -21.54 18.18 4.07
N GLY A 287 -20.41 18.06 3.36
CA GLY A 287 -19.58 19.19 2.91
C GLY A 287 -18.79 19.91 4.01
N VAL A 288 -18.76 19.40 5.24
CA VAL A 288 -18.10 20.04 6.39
C VAL A 288 -17.15 19.07 7.07
N CYS A 289 -15.85 19.37 6.98
CA CYS A 289 -14.81 18.62 7.68
C CYS A 289 -14.64 19.03 9.13
N ARG A 290 -14.19 18.08 9.94
CA ARG A 290 -13.69 18.36 11.28
C ARG A 290 -12.42 19.22 11.18
N PRO A 291 -12.32 20.34 11.91
CA PRO A 291 -11.11 21.15 11.92
C PRO A 291 -9.92 20.40 12.55
N PRO A 292 -8.66 20.76 12.20
CA PRO A 292 -7.50 20.30 12.94
C PRO A 292 -7.63 20.68 14.41
N GLY A 293 -7.53 19.70 15.31
CA GLY A 293 -7.66 19.95 16.75
C GLY A 293 -6.49 20.80 17.25
N PRO A 294 -6.63 21.51 18.40
CA PRO A 294 -5.55 22.35 18.97
C PRO A 294 -4.31 21.56 19.45
N ASN A 295 -4.22 20.27 19.11
CA ASN A 295 -3.09 19.38 19.40
C ASN A 295 -2.73 18.49 18.18
N SER A 296 -3.10 18.87 16.95
CA SER A 296 -2.71 18.16 15.72
C SER A 296 -1.22 18.38 15.37
N THR A 297 -0.32 18.05 16.27
CA THR A 297 0.82 17.21 15.88
C THR A 297 0.24 15.83 15.59
N PHE A 298 0.59 15.20 14.46
CA PHE A 298 0.19 13.83 14.09
C PHE A 298 0.22 12.91 15.33
N SER A 299 -0.95 12.67 15.93
CA SER A 299 -1.08 11.86 17.13
C SER A 299 -1.44 10.47 16.66
N THR A 300 -0.42 9.61 16.58
CA THR A 300 -0.47 8.17 16.29
C THR A 300 -1.14 7.40 17.44
N THR A 301 -2.37 7.76 17.81
CA THR A 301 -3.16 6.88 18.67
C THR A 301 -3.66 5.72 17.83
N LEU A 302 -2.87 4.63 17.83
CA LEU A 302 -3.23 3.33 17.28
C LEU A 302 -4.66 2.96 17.69
N PRO A 303 -5.47 2.38 16.78
CA PRO A 303 -6.60 1.58 17.23
C PRO A 303 -6.05 0.40 18.03
N THR A 304 -6.37 0.34 19.31
CA THR A 304 -6.13 -0.86 20.12
C THR A 304 -6.98 -1.99 19.52
N PRO A 305 -6.40 -3.13 19.14
CA PRO A 305 -7.20 -4.24 18.65
C PRO A 305 -8.15 -4.67 19.78
N SER A 306 -9.45 -4.51 19.53
CA SER A 306 -10.46 -5.15 20.37
C SER A 306 -10.21 -6.65 20.31
N SER A 307 -10.03 -7.27 21.47
CA SER A 307 -9.84 -8.71 21.61
C SER A 307 -11.08 -9.46 21.13
N THR A 308 -11.17 -9.73 19.83
CA THR A 308 -12.08 -10.73 19.27
C THR A 308 -11.41 -12.09 19.38
N SER A 309 -12.01 -12.95 20.20
CA SER A 309 -11.73 -14.38 20.29
C SER A 309 -11.64 -15.02 18.91
N LEU A 310 -10.54 -15.74 18.63
CA LEU A 310 -10.37 -16.54 17.42
C LEU A 310 -11.51 -17.57 17.28
N PRO A 311 -12.05 -17.78 16.07
CA PRO A 311 -12.85 -18.96 15.80
C PRO A 311 -11.95 -20.20 15.66
N SER A 312 -12.44 -21.31 16.19
CA SER A 312 -11.84 -22.64 16.11
C SER A 312 -11.66 -23.11 14.67
N ILE A 313 -10.41 -23.37 14.25
CA ILE A 313 -10.09 -24.00 12.98
C ILE A 313 -10.31 -25.52 13.11
N THR A 314 -11.21 -26.07 12.29
CA THR A 314 -11.37 -27.50 12.11
C THR A 314 -10.39 -28.03 11.06
N ASN A 315 -9.59 -29.02 11.47
CA ASN A 315 -8.80 -29.98 10.71
C ASN A 315 -8.69 -29.83 9.17
N SER A 316 -7.46 -29.57 8.71
CA SER A 316 -6.94 -30.09 7.44
C SER A 316 -5.45 -30.37 7.60
N SER A 317 -5.07 -31.59 7.24
CA SER A 317 -3.75 -32.19 7.46
C SER A 317 -2.66 -31.49 6.65
N GLY A 318 -1.84 -30.67 7.31
CA GLY A 318 -0.63 -30.07 6.75
C GLY A 318 0.43 -29.93 7.85
N LEU A 319 1.63 -30.44 7.60
CA LEU A 319 2.70 -30.53 8.58
C LEU A 319 3.35 -29.15 8.78
N VAL A 320 2.76 -28.31 9.64
CA VAL A 320 3.31 -26.99 9.98
C VAL A 320 4.25 -27.12 11.18
N ARG A 321 5.53 -26.79 11.00
CA ARG A 321 6.46 -26.59 12.13
C ARG A 321 6.16 -25.25 12.77
N PHE A 322 5.61 -25.25 13.99
CA PHE A 322 5.46 -24.06 14.80
C PHE A 322 6.68 -23.91 15.73
N LEU A 323 7.44 -22.83 15.56
CA LEU A 323 8.39 -22.34 16.56
C LEU A 323 7.67 -21.26 17.37
N ALA A 324 7.22 -21.59 18.57
CA ALA A 324 6.69 -20.60 19.51
C ALA A 324 7.84 -20.09 20.38
N ARG A 325 8.24 -18.82 20.18
CA ARG A 325 9.08 -18.09 21.15
C ARG A 325 8.15 -17.38 22.15
N ILE A 326 8.20 -17.78 23.42
CA ILE A 326 7.58 -17.02 24.50
C ILE A 326 8.68 -16.13 25.09
N CYS A 327 8.64 -14.84 24.75
CA CYS A 327 9.58 -13.85 25.29
C CYS A 327 8.82 -12.60 25.73
N GLU A 328 7.88 -12.78 26.66
CA GLU A 328 7.25 -11.68 27.39
C GLU A 328 6.47 -12.29 28.54
N LEU A 329 6.94 -12.10 29.78
CA LEU A 329 6.13 -11.96 30.99
C LEU A 329 7.05 -11.57 32.16
N GLN A 330 6.60 -10.56 32.91
CA GLN A 330 7.19 -10.13 34.18
C GLN A 330 7.42 -11.32 35.13
N GLN A 331 8.51 -11.24 35.90
CA GLN A 331 8.97 -12.25 36.85
C GLN A 331 7.81 -12.90 37.63
N PRO A 332 7.64 -14.24 37.54
CA PRO A 332 6.66 -14.93 38.37
C PRO A 332 7.16 -14.97 39.82
N THR A 333 6.35 -14.47 40.75
CA THR A 333 6.59 -14.65 42.19
C THR A 333 6.50 -16.13 42.56
N GLN A 334 7.38 -16.57 43.46
CA GLN A 334 7.56 -17.96 43.87
C GLN A 334 6.23 -18.63 44.30
N GLY A 335 5.72 -19.57 43.50
CA GLY A 335 4.56 -20.39 43.87
C GLY A 335 3.65 -20.87 42.73
N GLU A 336 3.79 -20.38 41.49
CA GLU A 336 2.92 -20.80 40.38
C GLU A 336 3.43 -22.05 39.67
N ARG A 337 2.56 -23.06 39.56
CA ARG A 337 2.80 -24.31 38.84
C ARG A 337 2.24 -24.16 37.43
N LEU A 338 3.10 -24.23 36.41
CA LEU A 338 2.64 -24.37 35.03
C LEU A 338 1.84 -25.68 34.89
N VAL A 339 0.56 -25.57 34.55
CA VAL A 339 -0.30 -26.70 34.21
C VAL A 339 -0.49 -26.67 32.70
N LEU A 340 0.16 -27.59 31.99
CA LEU A 340 -0.09 -27.83 30.57
C LEU A 340 -1.40 -28.63 30.47
N GLY A 341 -2.36 -28.14 29.69
CA GLY A 341 -3.62 -28.84 29.43
C GLY A 341 -3.40 -30.12 28.62
N ASP A 342 -4.22 -31.13 28.90
CA ASP A 342 -4.18 -32.44 28.26
C ASP A 342 -4.71 -32.40 26.82
N ASP A 343 -3.91 -31.94 25.86
CA ASP A 343 -4.17 -32.11 24.42
C ASP A 343 -2.87 -32.39 23.64
N PHE A 344 -2.13 -33.43 24.07
CA PHE A 344 -0.94 -33.91 23.37
C PHE A 344 -1.28 -35.10 22.47
N ALA A 345 -1.18 -34.92 21.15
CA ALA A 345 -1.23 -36.03 20.21
C ALA A 345 0.03 -36.91 20.38
N PRO A 346 -0.10 -38.25 20.44
CA PRO A 346 1.06 -39.14 20.54
C PRO A 346 1.92 -39.05 19.27
N GLY A 347 3.21 -38.73 19.42
CA GLY A 347 4.20 -38.77 18.34
C GLY A 347 4.80 -37.44 17.88
N VAL A 348 4.45 -36.32 18.53
CA VAL A 348 5.07 -35.01 18.27
C VAL A 348 6.24 -34.79 19.23
N ILE A 349 7.43 -34.52 18.69
CA ILE A 349 8.58 -34.06 19.48
C ILE A 349 8.40 -32.57 19.70
N HIS A 350 8.17 -32.16 20.95
CA HIS A 350 8.13 -30.76 21.34
C HIS A 350 9.50 -30.36 21.89
N GLU A 351 10.18 -29.43 21.21
CA GLU A 351 11.42 -28.84 21.69
C GLU A 351 11.09 -27.49 22.34
N LEU A 352 11.28 -27.40 23.66
CA LEU A 352 10.99 -26.20 24.44
C LEU A 352 12.31 -25.47 24.70
N GLU A 353 12.53 -24.33 24.06
CA GLU A 353 13.68 -23.48 24.34
C GLU A 353 13.29 -22.48 25.44
N VAL A 354 13.79 -22.69 26.66
CA VAL A 354 13.60 -21.77 27.79
C VAL A 354 14.84 -20.88 27.88
N CYS A 355 14.69 -19.59 27.61
CA CYS A 355 15.73 -18.61 27.83
C CYS A 355 15.91 -18.40 29.34
N LEU A 356 16.92 -19.03 29.94
CA LEU A 356 17.34 -18.71 31.30
C LEU A 356 18.33 -17.53 31.22
N ASP A 357 17.96 -16.39 31.80
CA ASP A 357 18.88 -15.28 32.01
C ASP A 357 20.07 -15.76 32.85
N SER A 358 21.27 -15.52 32.34
CA SER A 358 22.52 -15.76 33.06
C SER A 358 22.64 -14.76 34.21
N PRO A 359 22.95 -15.16 35.45
CA PRO A 359 23.23 -14.21 36.50
C PRO A 359 24.55 -13.50 36.20
N THR A 360 24.51 -12.18 36.00
CA THR A 360 25.73 -11.34 35.94
C THR A 360 26.38 -11.26 37.32
N PRO A 361 27.73 -11.22 37.39
CA PRO A 361 28.50 -11.21 38.64
C PRO A 361 28.41 -9.91 39.46
#